data_AF-A0A662MEG1-F1
#
_entry.id   AF-A0A662MEG1-F1
#
_cell.length_a   1.000
_cell.length_b   1.000
_cell.length_c   1.000
_cell.angle_alpha   90.00
_cell.angle_beta   90.00
_cell.angle_gamma   90.00
#
_symmetry.space_group_name_H-M   'P 1'
#
loop_
_entity.id
_entity.type
_entity.pdbx_description
1 polymer ?
#
loop_
_entity_poly.entity_id
_entity_poly.type
_entity_poly.pdbx_seq_one_letter_code
_entity_poly.pdbx_strand_id
1 'polypeptide(L)'
;MFDENYIKKLKEEYEKWKKEVYEPWVAKAPERKKEFETPSGIPIKPLYTPLDLVEKNFDYVKDVGFPGVPPFTRGPYVTMYRGRIWTMRQYAGYGTAEESNKRYKYLLSQGQTGLSVAFDLPTQMGY
;
A
#
# COMPACT_ATOMS: atom_id res chain seq x y z
N MET A 1 -22.03 4.97 -7.44
CA MET A 1 -21.06 5.29 -6.37
C MET A 1 -21.14 6.77 -5.95
N PHE A 2 -21.40 7.69 -6.88
CA PHE A 2 -21.72 9.09 -6.57
C PHE A 2 -22.88 9.55 -7.43
N ASP A 3 -23.71 10.45 -6.91
CA ASP A 3 -24.81 11.06 -7.68
C ASP A 3 -24.25 12.02 -8.73
N GLU A 4 -24.87 12.08 -9.92
CA GLU A 4 -24.40 12.92 -11.04
C GLU A 4 -24.42 14.41 -10.67
N ASN A 5 -25.44 14.87 -9.94
CA ASN A 5 -25.51 16.27 -9.51
C ASN A 5 -24.41 16.59 -8.48
N TYR A 6 -24.12 15.64 -7.58
CA TYR A 6 -23.01 15.76 -6.65
C TYR A 6 -21.66 15.89 -7.37
N ILE A 7 -21.40 15.04 -8.37
CA ILE A 7 -20.15 15.08 -9.15
C ILE A 7 -20.03 16.39 -9.93
N LYS A 8 -21.13 16.86 -10.54
CA LYS A 8 -21.14 18.14 -11.23
C LYS A 8 -20.80 19.30 -10.30
N LYS A 9 -21.49 19.38 -9.14
CA LYS A 9 -21.22 20.40 -8.12
C LYS A 9 -19.78 20.33 -7.61
N LEU A 10 -19.28 19.12 -7.34
CA LEU A 10 -17.90 18.92 -6.89
C LEU A 10 -16.89 19.42 -7.92
N LYS A 11 -17.15 19.18 -9.22
CA LYS A 11 -16.31 19.67 -10.31
C LYS A 11 -16.29 21.20 -10.35
N GLU A 12 -17.44 21.84 -10.19
CA GLU A 12 -17.55 23.31 -10.14
C GLU A 12 -16.78 23.90 -8.94
N GLU A 13 -16.96 23.33 -7.75
CA GLU A 13 -16.24 23.77 -6.53
C GLU A 13 -14.74 23.50 -6.62
N TYR A 14 -14.33 22.37 -7.22
CA TYR A 14 -12.91 22.06 -7.42
C TYR A 14 -12.25 23.06 -8.38
N GLU A 15 -12.89 23.38 -9.50
CA GLU A 15 -12.37 24.38 -10.44
C GLU A 15 -12.32 25.78 -9.82
N LYS A 16 -13.32 26.13 -9.00
CA LYS A 16 -13.32 27.36 -8.23
C LYS A 16 -12.15 27.42 -7.26
N TRP A 17 -11.97 26.39 -6.43
CA TRP A 17 -10.84 26.28 -5.51
C TRP A 17 -9.49 26.35 -6.23
N LYS A 18 -9.36 25.65 -7.36
CA LYS A 18 -8.13 25.62 -8.15
C LYS A 18 -7.74 27.03 -8.60
N LYS A 19 -8.69 27.81 -9.13
CA LYS A 19 -8.45 29.15 -9.65
C LYS A 19 -8.34 30.23 -8.57
N GLU A 20 -9.20 30.16 -7.56
CA GLU A 20 -9.28 31.22 -6.53
C GLU A 20 -8.27 31.03 -5.40
N VAL A 21 -7.82 29.79 -5.15
CA VAL A 21 -6.99 29.46 -3.99
C VAL A 21 -5.67 28.84 -4.41
N TYR A 22 -5.69 27.73 -5.15
CA TYR A 22 -4.48 26.95 -5.43
C TYR A 22 -3.49 27.69 -6.34
N GLU A 23 -3.93 28.12 -7.53
CA GLU A 23 -3.08 28.79 -8.51
C GLU A 23 -2.48 30.11 -7.98
N PRO A 24 -3.25 31.02 -7.31
CA PRO A 24 -2.68 32.22 -6.72
C PRO A 24 -1.64 31.93 -5.62
N TRP A 25 -1.86 30.88 -4.83
CA TRP A 25 -0.92 30.51 -3.78
C TRP A 25 0.38 29.96 -4.36
N VAL A 26 0.30 29.05 -5.33
CA VAL A 26 1.47 28.50 -6.03
C VAL A 26 2.22 29.60 -6.81
N ALA A 27 1.52 30.59 -7.37
CA ALA A 27 2.16 31.74 -8.02
C ALA A 27 2.95 32.61 -7.04
N LYS A 28 2.44 32.80 -5.82
CA LYS A 28 3.10 33.57 -4.76
C LYS A 28 4.26 32.80 -4.12
N ALA A 29 4.07 31.50 -3.91
CA ALA A 29 5.00 30.60 -3.27
C ALA A 29 5.03 29.26 -4.03
N PRO A 30 5.97 29.09 -4.98
CA PRO A 30 5.98 27.91 -5.83
C PRO A 30 6.28 26.64 -5.02
N GLU A 31 5.77 25.52 -5.52
CA GLU A 31 6.04 24.22 -4.93
C GLU A 31 7.52 23.84 -5.09
N ARG A 32 7.98 22.90 -4.25
CA ARG A 32 9.39 22.46 -4.23
C ARG A 32 9.85 21.81 -5.54
N LYS A 33 8.91 21.25 -6.30
CA LYS A 33 9.14 20.64 -7.60
C LYS A 33 8.00 21.05 -8.52
N LYS A 34 8.28 21.09 -9.83
CA LYS A 34 7.24 21.31 -10.84
C LYS A 34 6.27 20.13 -10.92
N GLU A 35 6.80 18.92 -10.76
CA GLU A 35 6.05 17.68 -10.79
C GLU A 35 6.49 16.79 -9.62
N PHE A 36 5.53 16.09 -9.04
CA PHE A 36 5.76 15.10 -8.00
C PHE A 36 5.46 13.73 -8.58
N GLU A 37 6.38 12.80 -8.36
CA GLU A 37 6.24 11.42 -8.83
C GLU A 37 6.65 10.45 -7.73
N THR A 38 6.05 9.26 -7.75
CA THR A 38 6.55 8.13 -6.95
C THR A 38 7.87 7.60 -7.54
N PRO A 39 8.65 6.80 -6.78
CA PRO A 39 9.83 6.12 -7.32
C PRO A 39 9.55 5.20 -8.53
N SER A 40 8.28 4.85 -8.76
CA SER A 40 7.83 4.08 -9.92
C SER A 40 7.42 4.94 -11.12
N GLY A 41 7.63 6.26 -11.06
CA GLY A 41 7.29 7.19 -12.16
C GLY A 41 5.78 7.47 -12.27
N ILE A 42 5.01 7.34 -11.19
CA ILE A 42 3.58 7.65 -11.20
C ILE A 42 3.39 9.12 -10.78
N PRO A 43 2.79 9.97 -11.62
CA PRO A 43 2.52 11.36 -11.27
C PRO A 43 1.55 11.49 -10.08
N ILE A 44 1.88 12.37 -9.15
CA ILE A 44 1.11 12.66 -7.94
C ILE A 44 0.42 14.00 -8.12
N LYS A 45 -0.91 13.98 -8.20
CA LYS A 45 -1.72 15.21 -8.21
C LYS A 45 -1.63 15.90 -6.83
N PRO A 46 -1.73 17.24 -6.78
CA PRO A 46 -1.75 18.00 -5.51
C PRO A 46 -2.91 17.60 -4.59
N LEU A 47 -4.02 17.16 -5.17
CA LEU A 47 -5.22 16.74 -4.46
C LEU A 47 -5.93 15.64 -5.26
N TYR A 48 -6.36 14.58 -4.57
CA TYR A 48 -7.24 13.54 -5.12
C TYR A 48 -8.62 13.67 -4.49
N THR A 49 -9.65 13.52 -5.30
CA THR A 49 -11.07 13.71 -4.96
C THR A 49 -11.91 12.59 -5.58
N PRO A 50 -13.21 12.49 -5.26
CA PRO A 50 -14.12 11.60 -5.98
C PRO A 50 -14.13 11.79 -7.51
N LEU A 51 -13.77 12.97 -8.03
CA LEU A 51 -13.67 13.21 -9.49
C LEU A 51 -12.66 12.26 -10.15
N ASP A 52 -11.55 11.98 -9.46
CA ASP A 52 -10.48 11.10 -9.97
C ASP A 52 -10.94 9.65 -10.08
N LEU A 53 -11.86 9.21 -9.21
CA LEU A 53 -12.46 7.87 -9.29
C LEU A 53 -13.43 7.79 -10.48
N VAL A 54 -14.25 8.83 -10.67
CA VAL A 54 -15.21 8.89 -11.80
C VAL A 54 -14.47 8.94 -13.14
N GLU A 55 -13.39 9.74 -13.25
CA GLU A 55 -12.55 9.81 -14.46
C GLU A 55 -11.99 8.43 -14.86
N LYS A 56 -11.73 7.56 -13.88
CA LYS A 56 -11.22 6.20 -14.09
C LYS A 56 -12.30 5.14 -14.29
N ASN A 57 -13.57 5.54 -14.39
CA ASN A 57 -14.72 4.61 -14.46
C ASN A 57 -14.69 3.58 -13.32
N PHE A 58 -14.30 4.02 -12.13
CA PHE A 58 -14.10 3.18 -10.97
C PHE A 58 -15.44 2.65 -10.43
N ASP A 59 -15.51 1.34 -10.22
CA ASP A 59 -16.65 0.67 -9.60
C ASP A 59 -16.21 0.03 -8.29
N TYR A 60 -16.78 0.48 -7.16
CA TYR A 60 -16.41 -0.04 -5.85
C TYR A 60 -16.62 -1.55 -5.71
N VAL A 61 -17.73 -2.07 -6.22
CA VAL A 61 -18.12 -3.47 -6.02
C VAL A 61 -17.20 -4.37 -6.85
N LYS A 62 -16.87 -3.95 -8.07
CA LYS A 62 -16.02 -4.70 -9.00
C LYS A 62 -14.53 -4.57 -8.69
N ASP A 63 -14.04 -3.35 -8.44
CA ASP A 63 -12.59 -3.06 -8.37
C ASP A 63 -12.04 -3.18 -6.95
N VAL A 64 -12.88 -2.97 -5.92
CA VAL A 64 -12.49 -3.10 -4.50
C VAL A 64 -13.16 -4.29 -3.82
N GLY A 65 -14.48 -4.38 -3.94
CA GLY A 65 -15.29 -5.46 -3.36
C GLY A 65 -15.17 -5.56 -1.83
N PHE A 66 -15.28 -6.80 -1.35
CA PHE A 66 -15.28 -7.16 0.07
C PHE A 66 -14.14 -8.15 0.38
N PRO A 67 -13.58 -8.16 1.60
CA PRO A 67 -12.50 -9.08 1.96
C PRO A 67 -12.95 -10.54 1.81
N GLY A 68 -12.05 -11.40 1.33
CA GLY A 68 -12.34 -12.82 1.11
C GLY A 68 -13.12 -13.15 -0.17
N VAL A 69 -13.41 -12.16 -1.01
CA VAL A 69 -14.10 -12.34 -2.30
C VAL A 69 -13.25 -11.68 -3.40
N PRO A 70 -13.18 -12.24 -4.64
CA PRO A 70 -12.55 -11.54 -5.76
C PRO A 70 -13.08 -10.11 -5.91
N PRO A 71 -12.23 -9.12 -6.27
CA PRO A 71 -10.81 -9.24 -6.67
C PRO A 71 -9.81 -9.30 -5.50
N PHE A 72 -10.27 -9.48 -4.26
CA PHE A 72 -9.44 -9.56 -3.04
C PHE A 72 -8.65 -8.28 -2.72
N THR A 73 -9.00 -7.14 -3.32
CA THR A 73 -8.35 -5.84 -3.04
C THR A 73 -8.37 -5.49 -1.55
N ARG A 74 -9.42 -5.89 -0.83
CA ARG A 74 -9.55 -5.69 0.64
C ARG A 74 -8.95 -6.80 1.50
N GLY A 75 -8.29 -7.77 0.88
CA GLY A 75 -7.62 -8.89 1.54
C GLY A 75 -8.22 -10.25 1.16
N PRO A 76 -7.41 -11.32 1.22
CA PRO A 76 -7.81 -12.66 0.80
C PRO A 76 -8.71 -13.41 1.78
N TYR A 77 -8.86 -12.94 3.03
CA TYR A 77 -9.66 -13.60 4.07
C TYR A 77 -10.73 -12.68 4.64
N VAL A 78 -11.92 -13.20 4.90
CA VAL A 78 -13.08 -12.40 5.37
C VAL A 78 -12.80 -11.64 6.67
N THR A 79 -12.13 -12.28 7.64
CA THR A 79 -11.85 -11.69 8.95
C THR A 79 -10.48 -11.04 9.06
N MET A 80 -9.59 -11.26 8.09
CA MET A 80 -8.18 -10.86 8.13
C MET A 80 -7.58 -11.02 9.55
N TYR A 81 -6.96 -9.96 10.06
CA TYR A 81 -6.24 -9.95 11.33
C TYR A 81 -7.14 -9.83 12.56
N ARG A 82 -8.46 -9.65 12.40
CA ARG A 82 -9.42 -9.85 13.51
C ARG A 82 -9.57 -11.33 13.84
N GLY A 83 -9.37 -12.22 12.86
CA GLY A 83 -9.40 -13.66 13.05
C GLY A 83 -8.02 -14.24 13.40
N ARG A 84 -7.01 -13.96 12.57
CA ARG A 84 -5.64 -14.44 12.78
C ARG A 84 -4.63 -13.38 12.36
N ILE A 85 -3.74 -12.97 13.27
CA ILE A 85 -2.63 -12.05 12.97
C ILE A 85 -1.72 -12.67 11.90
N TRP A 86 -1.05 -11.84 11.10
CA TRP A 86 -0.04 -12.31 10.16
C TRP A 86 1.05 -13.14 10.87
N THR A 87 1.71 -14.03 10.13
CA THR A 87 2.84 -14.77 10.69
C THR A 87 4.03 -13.83 10.86
N MET A 88 4.45 -13.62 12.11
CA MET A 88 5.71 -12.95 12.40
C MET A 88 6.83 -13.95 12.07
N ARG A 89 7.63 -13.65 11.06
CA ARG A 89 8.57 -14.60 10.44
C ARG A 89 9.89 -13.90 10.11
N GLN A 90 10.83 -13.87 11.07
CA GLN A 90 12.14 -13.30 10.81
C GLN A 90 12.96 -14.25 9.93
N TYR A 91 13.58 -13.68 8.91
CA TYR A 91 14.56 -14.37 8.09
C TYR A 91 15.87 -14.46 8.87
N ALA A 92 16.32 -15.67 9.16
CA ALA A 92 17.51 -15.91 9.98
C ALA A 92 18.22 -17.19 9.53
N GLY A 93 19.54 -17.22 9.71
CA GLY A 93 20.40 -18.37 9.44
C GLY A 93 21.84 -17.88 9.30
N TYR A 94 22.75 -18.53 10.00
CA TYR A 94 24.19 -18.24 9.96
C TYR A 94 24.99 -19.39 10.59
N GLY A 95 26.26 -19.49 10.21
CA GLY A 95 27.18 -20.48 10.76
C GLY A 95 26.68 -21.89 10.56
N THR A 96 26.80 -22.70 11.61
CA THR A 96 26.36 -24.10 11.64
C THR A 96 24.85 -24.24 11.86
N ALA A 97 24.34 -25.45 11.62
CA ALA A 97 22.95 -25.79 11.90
C ALA A 97 22.59 -25.59 13.39
N GLU A 98 23.51 -25.90 14.31
CA GLU A 98 23.33 -25.73 15.75
C GLU A 98 23.22 -24.25 16.14
N GLU A 99 24.05 -23.39 15.57
CA GLU A 99 24.01 -21.94 15.82
C GLU A 99 22.71 -21.33 15.31
N SER A 100 22.32 -21.68 14.08
CA SER A 100 21.03 -21.30 13.51
C SER A 100 19.86 -21.81 14.35
N ASN A 101 19.92 -23.05 14.87
CA ASN A 101 18.89 -23.61 15.75
C ASN A 101 18.74 -22.82 17.05
N LYS A 102 19.86 -22.43 17.68
CA LYS A 102 19.85 -21.57 18.88
C LYS A 102 19.15 -20.24 18.58
N ARG A 103 19.43 -19.64 17.43
CA ARG A 103 18.77 -18.40 16.99
C ARG A 103 17.27 -18.59 16.77
N TYR A 104 16.85 -19.68 16.14
CA TYR A 104 15.43 -19.96 15.90
C TYR A 104 14.65 -20.10 17.21
N LYS A 105 15.19 -20.85 18.18
CA LYS A 105 14.59 -21.01 19.51
C LYS A 105 14.49 -19.66 20.24
N TYR A 106 15.52 -18.84 20.16
CA TYR A 106 15.50 -17.48 20.70
C TYR A 106 14.38 -16.63 20.06
N LEU A 107 14.26 -16.63 18.73
CA LEU A 107 13.24 -15.83 18.04
C LEU A 107 11.82 -16.30 18.39
N LEU A 108 11.60 -17.62 18.48
CA LEU A 108 10.33 -18.19 18.95
C LEU A 108 10.01 -17.73 20.38
N SER A 109 10.99 -17.70 21.28
CA SER A 109 10.78 -17.21 22.65
C SER A 109 10.50 -15.70 22.72
N GLN A 110 10.90 -14.93 21.70
CA GLN A 110 10.57 -13.51 21.55
C GLN A 110 9.24 -13.25 20.81
N GLY A 111 8.44 -14.28 20.54
CA GLY A 111 7.10 -14.13 19.95
C GLY A 111 7.03 -14.31 18.43
N GLN A 112 8.10 -14.75 17.78
CA GLN A 112 8.02 -15.20 16.39
C GLN A 112 7.06 -16.39 16.27
N THR A 113 6.26 -16.44 15.18
CA THR A 113 5.25 -17.49 14.96
C THR A 113 5.51 -18.35 13.71
N GLY A 114 6.57 -18.06 12.96
CA GLY A 114 7.03 -18.91 11.86
C GLY A 114 8.53 -18.81 11.63
N LEU A 115 9.18 -19.91 11.22
CA LEU A 115 10.61 -19.94 10.87
C LEU A 115 10.84 -19.54 9.41
N SER A 116 11.93 -18.82 9.12
CA SER A 116 12.39 -18.57 7.75
C SER A 116 13.90 -18.68 7.71
N VAL A 117 14.39 -19.61 6.90
CA VAL A 117 15.78 -20.09 6.95
C VAL A 117 16.59 -19.41 5.86
N ALA A 118 17.64 -18.70 6.28
CA ALA A 118 18.68 -18.20 5.39
C ALA A 118 19.80 -19.23 5.27
N PHE A 119 20.20 -19.52 4.05
CA PHE A 119 21.34 -20.40 3.76
C PHE A 119 22.54 -19.56 3.33
N ASP A 120 23.74 -20.08 3.55
CA ASP A 120 24.96 -19.49 3.00
C ASP A 120 25.03 -19.68 1.48
N LEU A 121 25.94 -18.96 0.84
CA LEU A 121 26.07 -18.98 -0.61
C LEU A 121 26.43 -20.37 -1.16
N PRO A 122 27.37 -21.15 -0.57
CA PRO A 122 27.65 -22.52 -1.01
C PRO A 122 26.39 -23.39 -1.06
N THR A 123 25.57 -23.40 0.01
CA THR A 123 24.32 -24.18 0.03
C THR A 123 23.34 -23.70 -1.03
N GLN A 124 23.21 -22.38 -1.23
CA GLN A 124 22.33 -21.82 -2.28
C GLN A 124 22.80 -22.18 -3.69
N MET A 125 24.11 -22.37 -3.88
CA MET A 125 24.72 -22.75 -5.16
C MET A 125 24.83 -24.28 -5.36
N GLY A 126 24.53 -25.08 -4.33
CA GLY A 126 24.55 -26.54 -4.39
C GLY A 126 25.93 -27.19 -4.28
N TYR A 127 26.86 -26.55 -3.56
CA TYR A 127 28.21 -27.09 -3.27
C TYR A 127 28.33 -27.71 -1.88
#